data_AF-A0A9E0AWG5-F1
#
_entry.id   AF-A0A9E0AWG5-F1
#
_cell.length_a   1.000
_cell.length_b   1.000
_cell.length_c   1.000
_cell.angle_alpha   90.00
_cell.angle_beta   90.00
_cell.angle_gamma   90.00
#
_symmetry.space_group_name_H-M   'P 1'
#
loop_
_entity.id
_entity.type
_entity.pdbx_description
1 polymer ?
#
loop_
_entity_poly.entity_id
_entity_poly.type
_entity_poly.pdbx_seq_one_letter_code
_entity_poly.pdbx_strand_id
1 'polypeptide(L)'
;MKKKFALPIITAICIFFAACSSKETASSIAQKWCDLNGKVFKAEEGSAKDLARTAQKDFEKKMEEKYKDDEAFMKEVEKEVEKCEDASEGK
;
A
#
# COMPACT_ATOMS: atom_id res chain seq x y z
N MET A 1 -35.89 30.11 17.57
CA MET A 1 -34.57 30.13 18.26
C MET A 1 -34.46 28.81 19.02
N LYS A 2 -33.62 27.85 18.65
CA LYS A 2 -32.18 27.76 19.00
C LYS A 2 -31.48 26.86 17.99
N LYS A 3 -30.36 27.34 17.45
CA LYS A 3 -29.34 26.55 16.71
C LYS A 3 -28.58 25.65 17.70
N LYS A 4 -28.02 24.53 17.19
CA LYS A 4 -26.62 24.05 17.35
C LYS A 4 -26.56 22.62 16.76
N PHE A 5 -26.03 22.44 15.54
CA PHE A 5 -24.66 21.96 15.26
C PHE A 5 -24.32 20.68 16.04
N ALA A 6 -24.44 19.50 15.43
CA ALA A 6 -23.41 18.83 14.63
C ALA A 6 -22.28 18.23 15.49
N LEU A 7 -22.17 16.89 15.49
CA LEU A 7 -20.90 16.18 15.62
C LEU A 7 -21.09 14.73 15.16
N PRO A 8 -20.42 14.27 14.09
CA PRO A 8 -20.34 12.85 13.77
C PRO A 8 -19.44 12.16 14.79
N ILE A 9 -19.87 10.97 15.21
CA ILE A 9 -19.09 10.02 16.01
C ILE A 9 -17.85 9.68 15.19
N ILE A 10 -16.73 10.30 15.52
CA ILE A 10 -15.40 9.91 15.07
C ILE A 10 -15.14 8.58 15.75
N THR A 11 -15.46 7.48 15.05
CA THR A 11 -14.89 6.18 15.34
C THR A 11 -13.39 6.33 15.15
N ALA A 12 -12.71 6.59 16.26
CA ALA A 12 -11.28 6.43 16.39
C ALA A 12 -10.97 4.95 16.13
N ILE A 13 -10.83 4.60 14.85
CA ILE A 13 -10.11 3.41 14.44
C ILE A 13 -8.69 3.68 14.93
N CYS A 14 -8.34 3.05 16.05
CA CYS A 14 -6.99 2.95 16.54
C CYS A 14 -6.10 2.54 15.36
N ILE A 15 -5.36 3.52 14.83
CA ILE A 15 -4.25 3.26 13.95
C ILE A 15 -3.23 2.55 14.84
N PHE A 16 -3.31 1.22 14.85
CA PHE A 16 -2.24 0.36 15.31
C PHE A 16 -1.04 0.63 14.39
N PHE A 17 -0.25 1.64 14.73
CA PHE A 17 1.19 1.61 14.48
C PHE A 17 1.77 0.53 15.41
N ALA A 18 1.42 -0.73 15.14
CA ALA A 18 2.28 -1.83 15.50
C ALA A 18 3.51 -1.68 14.61
N ALA A 19 4.48 -0.89 15.07
CA ALA A 19 5.86 -1.04 14.65
C ALA A 19 6.36 -2.40 15.17
N CYS A 20 5.81 -3.49 14.62
CA CYS A 20 6.41 -4.79 14.73
C CYS A 20 7.70 -4.73 13.93
N SER A 21 8.83 -4.90 14.60
CA SER A 21 10.14 -5.15 14.01
C SER A 21 10.19 -6.54 13.36
N SER A 22 9.17 -6.91 12.60
CA SER A 22 9.15 -8.07 11.74
C SER A 22 9.99 -7.74 10.50
N LYS A 23 11.02 -8.55 10.27
CA LYS A 23 11.79 -8.55 9.02
C LYS A 23 10.80 -8.53 7.85
N GLU A 24 10.92 -7.56 6.95
CA GLU A 24 10.10 -7.50 5.73
C GLU A 24 10.31 -8.81 4.96
N THR A 25 9.21 -9.54 4.73
CA THR A 25 9.18 -10.75 3.91
C THR A 25 8.73 -10.40 2.50
N ALA A 26 9.04 -11.26 1.53
CA ALA A 26 8.58 -11.10 0.15
C ALA A 26 7.06 -10.87 0.07
N SER A 27 6.28 -11.66 0.81
CA SER A 27 4.82 -11.55 0.87
C SER A 27 4.35 -10.20 1.46
N SER A 28 5.00 -9.70 2.52
CA SER A 28 4.64 -8.41 3.12
C SER A 28 4.97 -7.21 2.22
N ILE A 29 6.07 -7.31 1.46
CA ILE A 29 6.48 -6.29 0.47
C ILE A 29 5.49 -6.30 -0.70
N ALA A 30 5.19 -7.48 -1.23
CA ALA A 30 4.22 -7.66 -2.30
C ALA A 30 2.86 -7.09 -1.87
N GLN A 31 2.29 -7.54 -0.75
CA GLN A 31 0.99 -7.06 -0.26
C GLN A 31 0.93 -5.53 -0.16
N LYS A 32 2.00 -4.91 0.35
CA LYS A 32 2.09 -3.44 0.43
C LYS A 32 2.15 -2.78 -0.94
N TRP A 33 2.86 -3.36 -1.90
CA TRP A 33 2.84 -2.90 -3.29
C TRP A 33 1.43 -2.99 -3.88
N CYS A 34 0.73 -4.11 -3.70
CA CYS A 34 -0.64 -4.32 -4.21
C CYS A 34 -1.63 -3.31 -3.62
N ASP A 35 -1.51 -3.01 -2.34
CA ASP A 35 -2.34 -1.98 -1.68
C ASP A 35 -2.09 -0.59 -2.28
N LEU A 36 -0.84 -0.25 -2.60
CA LEU A 36 -0.48 1.02 -3.24
C LEU A 36 -0.98 1.07 -4.69
N ASN A 37 -0.78 -0.01 -5.44
CA ASN A 37 -1.28 -0.14 -6.82
C ASN A 37 -2.81 -0.03 -6.87
N GLY A 38 -3.51 -0.70 -5.94
CA GLY A 38 -4.95 -0.61 -5.80
C GLY A 38 -5.44 0.80 -5.45
N LYS A 39 -4.69 1.57 -4.65
CA LYS A 39 -4.99 2.98 -4.38
C LYS A 39 -4.82 3.83 -5.64
N VAL A 40 -3.77 3.59 -6.43
CA VAL A 40 -3.56 4.28 -7.72
C VAL A 40 -4.70 3.98 -8.70
N PHE A 41 -5.11 2.71 -8.77
CA PHE A 41 -6.18 2.27 -9.65
C PHE A 41 -7.55 2.88 -9.28
N LYS A 42 -7.85 2.93 -7.97
CA LYS A 42 -9.14 3.42 -7.45
C LYS A 42 -9.21 4.95 -7.29
N ALA A 43 -8.07 5.66 -7.32
CA ALA A 43 -8.04 7.10 -7.16
C ALA A 43 -8.66 7.81 -8.36
N GLU A 44 -9.48 8.83 -8.09
CA GLU A 44 -9.97 9.76 -9.11
C GLU A 44 -8.80 10.50 -9.76
N GLU A 45 -8.93 10.79 -11.06
CA GLU A 45 -7.90 11.49 -11.83
C GLU A 45 -7.52 12.85 -11.21
N GLY A 46 -6.28 13.27 -11.44
CA GLY A 46 -5.71 14.51 -10.88
C GLY A 46 -4.92 14.27 -9.60
N SER A 47 -4.95 15.24 -8.67
CA SER A 47 -4.01 15.29 -7.54
C SER A 47 -4.05 14.06 -6.63
N ALA A 48 -5.22 13.43 -6.46
CA ALA A 48 -5.35 12.21 -5.67
C ALA A 48 -4.58 11.03 -6.29
N LYS A 49 -4.69 10.85 -7.61
CA LYS A 49 -3.98 9.79 -8.34
C LYS A 49 -2.47 10.07 -8.41
N ASP A 50 -2.07 11.33 -8.53
CA ASP A 50 -0.66 11.72 -8.53
C ASP A 50 0.01 11.44 -7.17
N LEU A 51 -0.68 11.73 -6.07
CA LEU A 51 -0.20 11.39 -4.72
C LEU A 51 -0.10 9.88 -4.50
N ALA A 52 -1.10 9.13 -4.95
CA ALA A 52 -1.08 7.67 -4.87
C ALA A 52 0.09 7.09 -5.69
N ARG A 53 0.33 7.60 -6.91
CA ARG A 53 1.45 7.18 -7.77
C ARG A 53 2.80 7.53 -7.17
N THR A 54 2.91 8.70 -6.53
CA THR A 54 4.14 9.11 -5.85
C THR A 54 4.45 8.14 -4.71
N ALA A 55 3.45 7.79 -3.89
CA ALA A 55 3.63 6.83 -2.80
C ALA A 55 4.03 5.43 -3.29
N GLN A 56 3.46 4.97 -4.42
CA GLN A 56 3.86 3.71 -5.06
C GLN A 56 5.33 3.76 -5.52
N LYS A 57 5.71 4.78 -6.28
CA LYS A 57 7.08 4.94 -6.80
C LYS A 57 8.11 5.07 -5.69
N ASP A 58 7.80 5.82 -4.63
CA ASP A 58 8.69 5.96 -3.47
C ASP A 58 8.88 4.62 -2.75
N PHE A 59 7.86 3.78 -2.74
CA PHE A 59 7.97 2.43 -2.18
C PHE A 59 8.82 1.53 -3.08
N GLU A 60 8.55 1.48 -4.38
CA GLU A 60 9.33 0.72 -5.36
C GLU A 60 10.81 1.08 -5.30
N LYS A 61 11.13 2.37 -5.32
CA LYS A 61 12.50 2.87 -5.20
C LYS A 61 13.18 2.41 -3.90
N LYS A 62 12.47 2.43 -2.77
CA LYS A 62 13.01 1.96 -1.48
C LYS A 62 13.27 0.46 -1.49
N MET A 63 12.41 -0.33 -2.11
CA MET A 63 12.60 -1.77 -2.22
C MET A 63 13.76 -2.10 -3.17
N GLU A 64 13.84 -1.42 -4.31
CA GLU A 64 14.97 -1.53 -5.23
C GLU A 64 16.28 -1.16 -4.54
N GLU A 65 16.39 0.01 -3.90
CA GLU A 65 17.60 0.43 -3.18
C GLU A 65 18.04 -0.57 -2.10
N LYS A 66 17.09 -1.24 -1.46
CA LYS A 66 17.34 -2.17 -0.34
C LYS A 66 17.68 -3.59 -0.80
N TYR A 67 17.09 -4.06 -1.90
CA TYR A 67 17.11 -5.47 -2.30
C TYR A 67 17.60 -5.69 -3.74
N LYS A 68 18.02 -4.65 -4.48
CA LYS A 68 18.54 -4.78 -5.87
C LYS A 68 19.66 -5.81 -6.04
N ASP A 69 20.47 -6.02 -5.00
CA ASP A 69 21.60 -6.96 -5.02
C ASP A 69 21.18 -8.37 -4.54
N ASP A 70 19.92 -8.54 -4.11
CA ASP A 70 19.32 -9.81 -3.68
C ASP A 70 18.27 -10.26 -4.71
N GLU A 71 18.76 -10.65 -5.90
CA GLU A 71 17.91 -11.09 -7.01
C GLU A 71 16.98 -12.26 -6.63
N ALA A 72 17.42 -13.14 -5.73
CA ALA A 72 16.63 -14.28 -5.29
C ALA A 72 15.41 -13.80 -4.48
N PHE A 73 15.61 -12.86 -3.56
CA PHE A 73 14.54 -12.25 -2.80
C PHE A 73 13.61 -11.41 -3.67
N MET A 74 14.13 -10.63 -4.63
CA MET A 74 13.30 -9.86 -5.55
C MET A 74 12.40 -10.75 -6.43
N LYS A 75 12.90 -11.90 -6.88
CA LYS A 75 12.07 -12.90 -7.58
C LYS A 75 10.99 -13.50 -6.70
N GLU A 76 11.22 -13.64 -5.39
CA GLU A 76 10.16 -14.05 -4.45
C GLU A 76 9.11 -12.95 -4.28
N VAL A 77 9.53 -11.68 -4.20
CA VAL A 77 8.63 -10.53 -4.14
C VAL A 77 7.75 -10.48 -5.39
N GLU A 78 8.34 -10.60 -6.60
CA GLU A 78 7.61 -10.61 -7.87
C GLU A 78 6.54 -11.72 -7.90
N LYS A 79 6.89 -12.96 -7.52
CA LYS A 79 5.92 -14.07 -7.45
C LYS A 79 4.79 -13.80 -6.47
N GLU A 80 5.07 -13.14 -5.35
CA GLU A 80 4.03 -12.77 -4.38
C GLU A 80 3.17 -11.61 -4.90
N VAL A 81 3.73 -10.70 -5.69
CA VAL A 81 2.96 -9.65 -6.40
C VAL A 81 2.05 -10.28 -7.44
N GLU A 82 2.53 -11.20 -8.27
CA GLU A 82 1.69 -11.90 -9.26
C GLU A 82 0.45 -12.53 -8.59
N LYS A 83 0.61 -13.19 -7.44
CA LYS A 83 -0.51 -13.78 -6.69
C LYS A 83 -1.55 -12.75 -6.26
N CYS A 84 -1.12 -11.56 -5.87
CA CYS A 84 -2.05 -10.52 -5.43
C CYS A 84 -2.74 -9.84 -6.62
N GLU A 85 -2.04 -9.70 -7.75
CA GLU A 85 -2.58 -9.12 -8.97
C GLU A 85 -3.60 -10.08 -9.59
N ASP A 86 -3.27 -11.37 -9.68
CA ASP A 86 -4.20 -12.43 -10.11
C ASP A 86 -5.47 -12.43 -9.26
N ALA A 87 -5.33 -12.33 -7.93
CA ALA A 87 -6.47 -12.23 -7.02
C ALA A 87 -7.29 -10.94 -7.21
N SER A 88 -6.66 -9.85 -7.68
CA SER A 88 -7.33 -8.58 -7.97
C SER A 88 -8.03 -8.56 -9.35
N GLU A 89 -7.51 -9.33 -10.31
CA GLU A 89 -8.06 -9.49 -11.66
C GLU A 89 -9.09 -10.62 -11.77
N GLY A 90 -9.24 -11.45 -10.72
CA GLY A 90 -10.32 -12.43 -10.59
C GLY A 90 -10.19 -13.64 -11.53
N LYS A 91 -8.95 -14.09 -11.80
CA LYS A 91 -8.69 -15.33 -12.54
C LYS A 91 -8.74 -16.56 -11.65
#